data_AF-A0A1G4YVB7-F1
#
_entry.id   AF-A0A1G4YVB7-F1
#
_cell.length_a   1.000
_cell.length_b   1.000
_cell.length_c   1.000
_cell.angle_alpha   90.00
_cell.angle_beta   90.00
_cell.angle_gamma   90.00
#
_symmetry.space_group_name_H-M   'P 1'
#
loop_
_entity.id
_entity.type
_entity.pdbx_description
1 polymer ?
#
loop_
_entity_poly.entity_id
_entity_poly.type
_entity_poly.pdbx_seq_one_letter_code
_entity_poly.pdbx_strand_id
1 'polypeptide(L)'
;MKYIAILLTTLLLSANTAAAIKLNNQQAHNMDDVHSLGVIYINHNFATEHDADEALNDEADAHSAKYYRAELTHEPGSNGNLHASAFIYR
;
A
#
# COMPACT_ATOMS: atom_id res chain seq x y z
N MET A 1 -3.55 -28.30 30.37
CA MET A 1 -4.34 -27.76 29.25
C MET A 1 -4.58 -26.24 29.33
N LYS A 2 -4.85 -25.66 30.50
CA LYS A 2 -5.09 -24.21 30.66
C LYS A 2 -3.94 -23.30 30.18
N TYR A 3 -2.69 -23.69 30.45
CA TYR A 3 -1.50 -22.92 30.04
C TYR A 3 -1.20 -22.99 28.54
N ILE A 4 -1.54 -24.10 27.88
CA ILE A 4 -1.34 -24.28 26.43
C ILE A 4 -2.32 -23.39 25.65
N ALA A 5 -3.57 -23.28 26.11
CA ALA A 5 -4.55 -22.38 25.51
C ALA A 5 -4.11 -20.90 25.61
N ILE A 6 -3.57 -20.48 26.76
CA ILE A 6 -3.07 -19.11 26.97
C ILE A 6 -1.87 -18.80 26.04
N LEU A 7 -0.93 -19.75 25.89
CA LEU A 7 0.23 -19.59 25.02
C LEU A 7 -0.15 -19.47 23.54
N LEU A 8 -1.17 -20.23 23.11
CA LEU A 8 -1.66 -20.21 21.73
C LEU A 8 -2.40 -18.90 21.42
N THR A 9 -3.17 -18.36 22.39
CA THR A 9 -3.82 -17.05 22.23
C THR A 9 -2.83 -15.89 22.16
N THR A 10 -1.70 -15.96 22.86
CA THR A 10 -0.67 -14.91 22.79
C THR A 10 0.14 -14.96 21.49
N LEU A 11 0.34 -16.14 20.89
CA LEU A 11 1.11 -16.30 19.65
C LEU A 11 0.31 -15.87 18.41
N LEU A 12 -1.01 -15.95 18.45
CA LEU A 12 -1.89 -15.49 17.36
C LEU A 12 -2.03 -13.96 17.29
N LEU A 13 -1.52 -13.23 18.29
CA LEU A 13 -1.65 -11.77 18.37
C LEU A 13 -0.48 -10.98 17.78
N SER A 14 0.60 -11.63 17.35
CA SER A 14 1.69 -10.96 16.62
C SER A 14 1.33 -10.82 15.14
N ALA A 15 0.28 -10.06 14.84
CA ALA A 15 0.07 -9.51 13.50
C ALA A 15 1.14 -8.43 13.31
N ASN A 16 2.23 -8.78 12.63
CA ASN A 16 3.24 -7.80 12.26
C ASN A 16 2.63 -6.91 11.17
N THR A 17 2.38 -5.64 11.48
CA THR A 17 2.14 -4.59 10.48
C THR A 17 3.48 -4.27 9.82
N ALA A 18 3.89 -5.13 8.90
CA ALA A 18 5.01 -4.83 8.03
C ALA A 18 4.55 -3.76 7.04
N ALA A 19 5.35 -2.70 6.88
CA ALA A 19 5.06 -1.66 5.89
C ALA A 19 4.98 -2.26 4.49
N ALA A 20 4.04 -1.76 3.69
CA ALA A 20 3.81 -2.16 2.33
C ALA A 20 5.06 -1.87 1.50
N ILE A 21 5.41 -2.80 0.61
CA ILE A 21 6.60 -2.69 -0.21
C ILE A 21 6.21 -2.12 -1.58
N LYS A 22 6.85 -1.01 -1.97
CA LYS A 22 6.67 -0.42 -3.30
C LYS A 22 7.25 -1.34 -4.38
N LEU A 23 6.45 -1.63 -5.39
CA LEU A 23 6.83 -2.40 -6.57
C LEU A 23 6.92 -1.49 -7.80
N ASN A 24 7.81 -1.82 -8.71
CA ASN A 24 7.80 -1.29 -10.07
C ASN A 24 6.90 -2.14 -11.00
N ASN A 25 6.67 -1.66 -12.23
CA ASN A 25 5.83 -2.33 -13.23
C ASN A 25 6.26 -3.78 -13.51
N GLN A 26 7.56 -4.05 -13.58
CA GLN A 26 8.08 -5.38 -13.87
C GLN A 26 7.78 -6.36 -12.72
N GLN A 27 7.91 -5.90 -11.47
CA GLN A 27 7.61 -6.71 -10.29
C GLN A 27 6.10 -6.96 -10.12
N ALA A 28 5.27 -6.01 -10.55
CA ALA A 28 3.82 -6.08 -10.43
C ALA A 28 3.13 -6.82 -11.60
N HIS A 29 3.86 -7.24 -12.64
CA HIS A 29 3.27 -7.69 -13.90
C HIS A 29 2.17 -8.76 -13.76
N ASN A 30 2.36 -9.75 -12.87
CA ASN A 30 1.40 -10.84 -12.66
C ASN A 30 0.53 -10.64 -11.41
N MET A 31 0.66 -9.51 -10.72
CA MET A 31 -0.02 -9.27 -9.45
C MET A 31 -1.47 -8.82 -9.64
N ASP A 32 -1.76 -8.15 -10.77
CA ASP A 32 -3.08 -7.57 -11.07
C ASP A 32 -4.19 -8.65 -11.13
N ASP A 33 -3.88 -9.87 -11.61
CA ASP A 33 -4.87 -10.96 -11.72
C ASP A 33 -4.92 -11.89 -10.49
N VAL A 34 -3.83 -11.97 -9.72
CA VAL A 34 -3.65 -13.03 -8.70
C VAL A 34 -3.75 -12.50 -7.27
N HIS A 35 -3.22 -11.30 -7.03
CA HIS A 35 -3.03 -10.76 -5.68
C HIS A 35 -3.68 -9.40 -5.47
N SER A 36 -4.39 -8.87 -6.47
CA SER A 36 -5.02 -7.56 -6.41
C SER A 36 -6.02 -7.45 -5.27
N LEU A 37 -5.88 -6.38 -4.49
CA LEU A 37 -6.84 -5.91 -3.49
C LEU A 37 -7.64 -4.71 -4.01
N GLY A 38 -7.29 -4.18 -5.19
CA GLY A 38 -7.93 -3.03 -5.81
C GLY A 38 -6.98 -1.86 -6.03
N VAL A 39 -7.56 -0.67 -6.15
CA VAL A 39 -6.85 0.60 -6.35
C VAL A 39 -7.23 1.56 -5.23
N ILE A 40 -6.22 2.20 -4.64
CA ILE A 40 -6.38 3.31 -3.70
C ILE A 40 -6.09 4.63 -4.41
N TYR A 41 -6.76 5.70 -3.97
CA TYR A 41 -6.58 7.04 -4.48
C TYR A 41 -6.47 8.01 -3.31
N ILE A 42 -5.47 8.89 -3.36
CA ILE A 42 -5.33 9.92 -2.34
C ILE A 42 -6.01 11.19 -2.84
N ASN A 43 -7.07 11.60 -2.13
CA ASN A 43 -7.82 12.81 -2.44
C ASN A 43 -7.10 14.07 -1.94
N HIS A 44 -5.86 14.26 -2.39
CA HIS A 44 -4.99 15.39 -2.08
C HIS A 44 -4.01 15.63 -3.22
N ASN A 45 -3.70 16.90 -3.49
CA ASN A 45 -2.70 17.27 -4.48
C ASN A 45 -1.33 17.31 -3.83
N PHE A 46 -0.34 16.68 -4.46
CA PHE A 46 1.03 16.68 -3.97
C PHE A 46 1.90 17.64 -4.77
N ALA A 47 2.88 18.24 -4.08
CA ALA A 47 3.89 19.07 -4.71
C ALA A 47 5.10 18.25 -5.18
N THR A 48 5.32 17.07 -4.59
CA THR A 48 6.45 16.19 -4.91
C THR A 48 6.01 14.73 -5.00
N GLU A 49 6.74 13.92 -5.79
CA GLU A 49 6.50 12.48 -5.87
C GLU A 49 6.80 11.76 -4.55
N HIS A 50 7.73 12.29 -3.75
CA HIS A 50 8.08 11.71 -2.46
C HIS A 50 6.94 11.78 -1.45
N ASP A 51 6.30 12.95 -1.32
CA ASP A 51 5.14 13.12 -0.42
C ASP A 51 3.96 12.24 -0.87
N ALA A 52 3.77 12.11 -2.19
CA ALA A 52 2.77 11.22 -2.77
C ALA A 52 3.07 9.74 -2.45
N ASP A 53 4.33 9.33 -2.55
CA ASP A 53 4.75 7.96 -2.26
C ASP A 53 4.59 7.59 -0.77
N GLU A 54 4.90 8.51 0.15
CA GLU A 54 4.66 8.31 1.59
C GLU A 54 3.17 8.16 1.88
N ALA A 55 2.33 9.04 1.34
CA ALA A 55 0.88 8.94 1.52
C ALA A 55 0.30 7.65 0.95
N LEU A 56 0.81 7.18 -0.20
CA LEU A 56 0.40 5.89 -0.77
C LEU A 56 0.89 4.70 0.06
N ASN A 57 2.05 4.80 0.71
CA ASN A 57 2.53 3.76 1.63
C ASN A 57 1.64 3.64 2.86
N ASP A 58 1.34 4.77 3.52
CA ASP A 58 0.48 4.83 4.69
C ASP A 58 -0.92 4.29 4.40
N GLU A 59 -1.48 4.65 3.24
CA GLU A 59 -2.80 4.16 2.83
C GLU A 59 -2.74 2.67 2.46
N ALA A 60 -1.68 2.19 1.80
CA ALA A 60 -1.53 0.75 1.54
C ALA A 60 -1.46 -0.07 2.84
N ASP A 61 -0.77 0.43 3.86
CA ASP A 61 -0.71 -0.15 5.20
C ASP A 61 -2.07 -0.18 5.88
N ALA A 62 -2.83 0.92 5.78
CA ALA A 62 -4.19 1.02 6.33
C ALA A 62 -5.13 -0.04 5.72
N HIS A 63 -4.91 -0.41 4.46
CA HIS A 63 -5.64 -1.48 3.77
C HIS A 63 -5.04 -2.88 3.98
N SER A 64 -4.01 -3.00 4.83
CA SER A 64 -3.27 -4.25 5.06
C SER A 64 -2.72 -4.87 3.77
N ALA A 65 -2.35 -4.03 2.81
CA ALA A 65 -1.68 -4.47 1.60
C ALA A 65 -0.22 -4.78 1.91
N LYS A 66 0.31 -5.84 1.32
CA LYS A 66 1.73 -6.21 1.46
C LYS A 66 2.60 -5.51 0.43
N TYR A 67 2.01 -5.20 -0.72
CA TYR A 67 2.69 -4.55 -1.84
C TYR A 67 1.80 -3.47 -2.43
N TYR A 68 2.42 -2.46 -3.03
CA TYR A 68 1.71 -1.47 -3.83
C TYR A 68 2.53 -1.06 -5.04
N ARG A 69 1.86 -0.66 -6.12
CA ARG A 69 2.44 -0.05 -7.31
C ARG A 69 1.84 1.34 -7.47
N ALA A 70 2.66 2.37 -7.27
CA ALA A 70 2.24 3.76 -7.41
C ALA A 70 1.99 4.12 -8.89
N GLU A 71 0.96 4.90 -9.12
CA GLU A 71 0.57 5.51 -10.38
C GLU A 71 0.36 7.01 -10.13
N LEU A 72 1.35 7.81 -10.52
CA LEU A 72 1.37 9.26 -10.30
C LEU A 72 1.01 9.98 -11.60
N THR A 73 -0.01 10.83 -11.54
CA THR A 73 -0.46 11.62 -12.70
C THR A 73 -0.21 13.10 -12.46
N HIS A 74 0.53 13.73 -13.36
CA HIS A 74 0.72 15.19 -13.36
C HIS A 74 -0.42 15.86 -14.12
N GLU A 75 -1.07 16.86 -13.53
CA GLU A 75 -2.09 17.64 -14.22
C GLU A 75 -1.47 18.58 -15.27
N PRO A 76 -1.86 18.48 -16.56
CA PRO A 76 -1.35 19.38 -17.59
C PRO A 76 -1.69 20.85 -17.30
N GLY A 77 -0.69 21.73 -17.34
CA GLY A 77 -0.87 23.17 -17.09
C GLY A 77 -0.99 23.56 -15.61
N SER A 78 -0.85 22.59 -14.70
CA SER A 78 -0.70 22.84 -13.27
C SER A 78 0.76 23.15 -12.91
N ASN A 79 1.00 23.93 -11.84
CA ASN A 79 2.33 24.23 -11.28
C ASN A 79 2.94 23.02 -10.55
N GLY A 80 2.79 21.81 -11.09
CA GLY A 80 3.33 20.59 -10.50
C GLY A 80 2.41 19.90 -9.49
N ASN A 81 1.09 20.16 -9.52
CA ASN A 81 0.18 19.32 -8.72
C ASN A 81 0.17 17.90 -9.29
N LEU A 82 0.41 16.95 -8.38
CA LEU A 82 0.42 15.52 -8.63
C LEU A 82 -0.81 14.88 -8.00
N HIS A 83 -1.46 14.00 -8.75
CA HIS A 83 -2.48 13.08 -8.25
C HIS A 83 -1.83 11.72 -8.01
N ALA A 84 -2.10 11.15 -6.84
CA ALA A 84 -1.52 9.89 -6.41
C ALA A 84 -2.58 8.79 -6.33
N SER A 85 -2.30 7.67 -6.99
CA SER A 85 -3.05 6.43 -6.85
C SER A 85 -2.09 5.25 -6.77
N ALA A 86 -2.56 4.11 -6.26
CA ALA A 86 -1.77 2.89 -6.31
C ALA A 86 -2.66 1.66 -6.47
N PHE A 87 -2.15 0.70 -7.22
CA PHE A 87 -2.64 -0.67 -7.18
C PHE A 87 -2.08 -1.34 -5.93
N ILE A 88 -2.93 -1.98 -5.13
CA ILE A 88 -2.52 -2.64 -3.88
C ILE A 88 -2.70 -4.15 -4.00
N TYR A 89 -1.79 -4.88 -3.37
CA TYR A 89 -1.74 -6.33 -3.44
C TYR A 89 -1.53 -6.98 -2.08
N ARG A 90 -2.06 -8.20 -1.93
CA ARG A 90 -1.89 -9.04 -0.75
C ARG A 90 -0.48 -9.60 -0.60
#